data_AF-A0A956HC25-F1
#
_entry.id   AF-A0A956HC25-F1
#
_cell.length_a   1.000
_cell.length_b   1.000
_cell.length_c   1.000
_cell.angle_alpha   90.00
_cell.angle_beta   90.00
_cell.angle_gamma   90.00
#
_symmetry.space_group_name_H-M   'P 1'
#
loop_
_entity.id
_entity.type
_entity.pdbx_description
1 polymer ?
#
loop_
_entity_poly.entity_id
_entity_poly.type
_entity_poly.pdbx_seq_one_letter_code
_entity_poly.pdbx_strand_id
1 'polypeptide(L)'
;KQRDRGELPWIRRWAPEANTGEIGVYGGLLLIAADHELFEPNLDDPDGGFRPLRRPNPDFGLRLGYYPLRFFGVEVEAGAMPSRLEDGTGVVPFTVRGAAVAQLGLWSVTPFVLVGVGMLGVSSDRAALGKDIDPAMHFGGGVKIFLDRRFQLRLDLRDVVSHQRGVENTFESHNLEALLGLSITLGRSRGAAPPKQGPGPRGPVDSDGDGIFDDVDACVSEPETVNGFEDE
;
A
#
# COMPACT_ATOMS: atom_id res chain seq x y z
N LYS A 1 -29.23 -16.48 -7.34
CA LYS A 1 -28.35 -17.38 -6.54
C LYS A 1 -27.05 -16.66 -6.24
N GLN A 2 -26.68 -16.57 -4.95
CA GLN A 2 -25.37 -16.05 -4.52
C GLN A 2 -24.35 -17.13 -4.90
N ARG A 3 -23.46 -16.87 -5.87
CA ARG A 3 -22.41 -17.84 -6.24
C ARG A 3 -21.52 -18.07 -5.02
N ASP A 4 -21.22 -19.33 -4.71
CA ASP A 4 -20.28 -19.67 -3.65
C ASP A 4 -18.88 -19.13 -4.03
N ARG A 5 -18.07 -18.72 -3.05
CA ARG A 5 -16.72 -18.17 -3.29
C ARG A 5 -15.84 -19.13 -4.09
N GLY A 6 -16.09 -20.43 -3.97
CA GLY A 6 -15.42 -21.49 -4.73
C GLY A 6 -15.62 -21.39 -6.25
N GLU A 7 -16.75 -20.82 -6.71
CA GLU A 7 -17.08 -20.69 -8.14
C GLU A 7 -16.45 -19.45 -8.79
N LEU A 8 -15.93 -18.50 -7.99
CA LEU A 8 -15.25 -17.31 -8.50
C LEU A 8 -13.79 -17.62 -8.85
N PRO A 9 -13.24 -16.99 -9.91
CA PRO A 9 -11.80 -17.04 -10.15
C PRO A 9 -11.07 -16.45 -8.94
N TRP A 10 -9.90 -17.01 -8.60
CA TRP A 10 -9.13 -16.63 -7.40
C TRP A 10 -8.94 -15.12 -7.28
N ILE A 11 -8.71 -14.43 -8.41
CA ILE A 11 -8.50 -12.97 -8.46
C ILE A 11 -9.71 -12.14 -7.98
N ARG A 12 -10.92 -12.71 -7.93
CA ARG A 12 -12.12 -12.05 -7.37
C ARG A 12 -12.59 -12.65 -6.05
N ARG A 13 -12.00 -13.77 -5.63
CA ARG A 13 -12.45 -14.56 -4.47
C ARG A 13 -12.15 -13.91 -3.13
N TRP A 14 -11.02 -13.21 -3.05
CA TRP A 14 -10.43 -12.71 -1.80
C TRP A 14 -10.21 -11.19 -1.82
N ALA A 15 -11.00 -10.48 -2.62
CA ALA A 15 -11.02 -9.02 -2.61
C ALA A 15 -11.32 -8.48 -1.18
N PRO A 16 -10.74 -7.33 -0.79
CA PRO A 16 -11.01 -6.70 0.50
C PRO A 16 -12.49 -6.47 0.80
N GLU A 17 -12.83 -6.54 2.07
CA GLU A 17 -14.16 -6.31 2.62
C GLU A 17 -14.12 -5.18 3.64
N ALA A 18 -15.27 -4.56 3.90
CA ALA A 18 -15.40 -3.60 4.99
C ALA A 18 -15.33 -4.32 6.35
N ASN A 19 -14.90 -3.59 7.39
CA ASN A 19 -14.76 -4.05 8.77
C ASN A 19 -13.78 -5.22 8.96
N THR A 20 -12.66 -5.22 8.22
CA THR A 20 -11.59 -6.22 8.39
C THR A 20 -10.41 -5.66 9.17
N GLY A 21 -9.76 -6.52 9.96
CA GLY A 21 -8.49 -6.23 10.60
C GLY A 21 -7.33 -6.94 9.90
N GLU A 22 -6.15 -6.34 9.90
CA GLU A 22 -4.91 -6.95 9.38
C GLU A 22 -3.86 -6.93 10.50
N ILE A 23 -3.20 -8.07 10.73
CA ILE A 23 -2.07 -8.18 11.67
C ILE A 23 -0.93 -8.84 10.92
N GLY A 24 0.23 -8.21 10.87
CA GLY A 24 1.34 -8.71 10.09
C GLY A 24 2.70 -8.35 10.63
N VAL A 25 3.70 -8.99 10.03
CA VAL A 25 5.11 -8.68 10.19
C VAL A 25 5.64 -8.23 8.83
N TYR A 26 6.63 -7.36 8.84
CA TYR A 26 7.33 -6.95 7.63
C TYR A 26 8.84 -6.94 7.86
N GLY A 27 9.57 -7.12 6.76
CA GLY A 27 11.00 -6.97 6.68
C GLY A 27 11.35 -6.23 5.39
N GLY A 28 12.33 -5.36 5.43
CA GLY A 28 12.68 -4.54 4.28
C GLY A 28 14.05 -3.92 4.37
N LEU A 29 14.35 -3.14 3.35
CA LEU A 29 15.61 -2.44 3.17
C LEU A 29 15.32 -0.97 2.93
N LEU A 30 16.03 -0.11 3.65
CA LEU A 30 16.15 1.30 3.29
C LEU A 30 17.10 1.41 2.10
N LEU A 31 16.56 1.75 0.94
CA LEU A 31 17.30 1.94 -0.30
C LEU A 31 17.53 3.43 -0.50
N ILE A 32 18.66 3.94 -0.04
CA ILE A 32 19.11 5.29 -0.42
C ILE A 32 19.46 5.23 -1.91
N ALA A 33 18.68 5.93 -2.75
CA ALA A 33 18.85 5.96 -4.19
C ALA A 33 20.28 6.44 -4.54
N ALA A 34 20.88 5.86 -5.58
CA ALA A 34 22.27 6.11 -5.95
C ALA A 34 22.50 7.51 -6.59
N ASP A 35 21.43 8.26 -6.77
CA ASP A 35 21.30 9.47 -7.60
C ASP A 35 20.64 10.63 -6.86
N HIS A 36 20.49 10.59 -5.53
CA HIS A 36 20.07 11.77 -4.78
C HIS A 36 21.26 12.70 -4.52
N GLU A 37 21.20 13.89 -5.12
CA GLU A 37 22.08 15.04 -4.93
C GLU A 37 21.97 15.57 -3.48
N LEU A 38 22.50 14.82 -2.53
CA LEU A 38 23.10 15.44 -1.36
C LEU A 38 24.38 16.08 -1.89
N PHE A 39 24.44 17.41 -2.02
CA PHE A 39 25.57 18.28 -1.63
C PHE A 39 25.50 19.66 -2.30
N GLU A 40 25.64 20.71 -1.48
CA GLU A 40 26.18 22.00 -1.87
C GLU A 40 27.64 21.77 -2.33
N PRO A 41 28.03 22.15 -3.56
CA PRO A 41 29.40 21.94 -4.03
C PRO A 41 30.37 22.77 -3.20
N ASN A 42 31.13 22.12 -2.31
CA ASN A 42 32.30 22.74 -1.69
C ASN A 42 33.46 22.66 -2.69
N LEU A 43 33.88 23.82 -3.21
CA LEU A 43 34.86 23.95 -4.30
C LEU A 43 36.32 23.64 -3.90
N ASP A 44 36.58 23.28 -2.63
CA ASP A 44 37.93 23.16 -2.07
C ASP A 44 38.35 21.71 -1.69
N ASP A 45 37.53 20.68 -1.95
CA ASP A 45 37.86 19.27 -1.61
C ASP A 45 37.82 18.34 -2.85
N PRO A 46 38.95 17.69 -3.25
CA PRO A 46 39.02 16.86 -4.46
C PRO A 46 38.10 15.62 -4.46
N ASP A 47 37.66 15.17 -3.28
CA ASP A 47 36.90 13.92 -3.10
C ASP A 47 35.49 14.13 -2.52
N GLY A 48 34.95 15.36 -2.51
CA GLY A 48 33.52 15.62 -2.27
C GLY A 48 32.92 15.06 -0.97
N GLY A 49 33.72 14.76 0.05
CA GLY A 49 33.24 14.30 1.36
C GLY A 49 32.43 12.99 1.36
N PHE A 50 32.60 12.11 0.36
CA PHE A 50 31.85 10.85 0.27
C PHE A 50 32.17 9.90 1.44
N ARG A 51 31.24 9.72 2.38
CA ARG A 51 31.21 8.56 3.30
C ARG A 51 29.91 7.78 3.11
N PRO A 52 29.87 6.75 2.23
CA PRO A 52 28.67 5.96 2.03
C PRO A 52 28.30 5.21 3.31
N LEU A 53 27.05 5.38 3.77
CA LEU A 53 26.50 4.51 4.81
C LEU A 53 26.51 3.05 4.33
N ARG A 54 26.98 2.16 5.19
CA ARG A 54 27.23 0.76 4.89
C ARG A 54 25.90 0.03 4.67
N ARG A 55 25.51 -0.15 3.40
CA ARG A 55 24.39 -1.00 2.97
C ARG A 55 24.64 -2.45 3.42
N PRO A 56 23.62 -3.23 3.83
CA PRO A 56 22.19 -2.88 3.98
C PRO A 56 21.80 -2.44 5.41
N ASN A 57 20.83 -1.53 5.52
CA ASN A 57 20.12 -1.23 6.77
C ASN A 57 18.81 -2.02 6.80
N PRO A 58 18.75 -3.16 7.52
CA PRO A 58 17.54 -3.95 7.59
C PRO A 58 16.51 -3.27 8.51
N ASP A 59 15.26 -3.17 8.05
CA ASP A 59 14.11 -2.78 8.87
C ASP A 59 13.20 -4.01 9.07
N PHE A 60 12.80 -4.24 10.31
CA PHE A 60 11.84 -5.27 10.67
C PHE A 60 10.77 -4.68 11.56
N GLY A 61 9.52 -5.05 11.34
CA GLY A 61 8.45 -4.51 12.17
C GLY A 61 7.16 -5.30 12.18
N LEU A 62 6.26 -4.80 13.02
CA LEU A 62 4.88 -5.24 13.15
C LEU A 62 3.97 -4.21 12.49
N ARG A 63 2.89 -4.69 11.87
CA ARG A 63 1.85 -3.87 11.27
C ARG A 63 0.49 -4.31 11.78
N LEU A 64 -0.31 -3.34 12.19
CA LEU A 64 -1.71 -3.49 12.55
C LEU A 64 -2.53 -2.59 11.64
N GLY A 65 -3.53 -3.14 10.98
CA GLY A 65 -4.43 -2.40 10.08
C GLY A 65 -5.89 -2.61 10.47
N TYR A 66 -6.69 -1.56 10.33
CA TYR A 66 -8.14 -1.64 10.44
C TYR A 66 -8.79 -0.95 9.25
N TYR A 67 -9.67 -1.69 8.57
CA TYR A 67 -10.32 -1.28 7.33
C TYR A 67 -11.83 -1.20 7.56
N PRO A 68 -12.37 -0.08 8.07
CA PRO A 68 -13.81 0.09 8.24
C PRO A 68 -14.53 0.11 6.89
N LEU A 69 -13.86 0.59 5.84
CA LEU A 69 -14.37 0.63 4.47
C LEU A 69 -13.56 -0.33 3.59
N ARG A 70 -14.18 -0.81 2.51
CA ARG A 70 -13.49 -1.65 1.51
C ARG A 70 -12.29 -0.95 0.87
N PHE A 71 -12.40 0.36 0.66
CA PHE A 71 -11.43 1.17 -0.07
C PHE A 71 -10.52 2.00 0.85
N PHE A 72 -10.82 2.09 2.15
CA PHE A 72 -10.07 2.95 3.08
C PHE A 72 -9.83 2.24 4.40
N GLY A 73 -8.62 2.43 4.93
CA GLY A 73 -8.22 1.92 6.24
C GLY A 73 -7.19 2.81 6.91
N VAL A 74 -6.90 2.47 8.15
CA VAL A 74 -5.84 3.06 8.95
C VAL A 74 -4.88 1.97 9.39
N GLU A 75 -3.60 2.29 9.42
CA GLU A 75 -2.54 1.38 9.80
C GLU A 75 -1.64 2.00 10.84
N VAL A 76 -1.16 1.16 11.75
CA VAL A 76 -0.15 1.48 12.74
C VAL A 76 0.98 0.47 12.58
N GLU A 77 2.20 0.96 12.58
CA GLU A 77 3.41 0.16 12.41
C GLU A 77 4.41 0.47 13.50
N ALA A 78 5.14 -0.55 13.92
CA ALA A 78 6.26 -0.42 14.83
C ALA A 78 7.45 -1.21 14.27
N GLY A 79 8.55 -0.53 13.99
CA GLY A 79 9.75 -1.11 13.40
C GLY A 79 10.97 -1.02 14.32
N ALA A 80 11.97 -1.85 14.06
CA ALA A 80 13.26 -1.87 14.73
C ALA A 80 14.37 -2.10 13.71
N MET A 81 15.43 -1.29 13.80
CA MET A 81 16.51 -1.22 12.80
C MET A 81 17.86 -1.55 13.45
N PRO A 82 18.17 -2.82 13.75
CA PRO A 82 19.39 -3.18 14.45
C PRO A 82 20.64 -2.71 13.69
N SER A 83 21.42 -1.83 14.31
CA SER A 83 22.58 -1.16 13.71
C SER A 83 23.80 -1.20 14.64
N ARG A 84 24.99 -0.94 14.09
CA ARG A 84 26.22 -0.77 14.88
C ARG A 84 26.92 0.52 14.50
N LEU A 85 27.42 1.22 15.51
CA LEU A 85 28.30 2.37 15.35
C LEU A 85 29.74 1.94 15.03
N GLU A 86 30.56 2.89 14.55
CA GLU A 86 31.97 2.65 14.18
C GLU A 86 32.83 2.18 15.38
N ASP A 87 32.43 2.51 16.60
CA ASP A 87 33.07 2.12 17.87
C ASP A 87 32.70 0.70 18.34
N GLY A 88 31.81 0.00 17.61
CA GLY A 88 31.33 -1.33 17.97
C GLY A 88 30.12 -1.32 18.92
N THR A 89 29.63 -0.16 19.35
CA THR A 89 28.44 -0.03 20.18
C THR A 89 27.18 -0.40 19.37
N GLY A 90 26.41 -1.37 19.86
CA GLY A 90 25.15 -1.77 19.25
C GLY A 90 24.04 -0.78 19.58
N VAL A 91 23.34 -0.29 18.57
CA VAL A 91 22.21 0.63 18.72
C VAL A 91 21.01 0.06 17.98
N VAL A 92 19.84 0.12 18.61
CA VAL A 92 18.58 -0.31 18.00
C VAL A 92 17.62 0.87 17.95
N PRO A 93 17.69 1.69 16.89
CA PRO A 93 16.62 2.60 16.55
C PRO A 93 15.29 1.84 16.38
N PHE A 94 14.20 2.47 16.80
CA PHE A 94 12.85 1.98 16.64
C PHE A 94 11.99 3.06 15.98
N THR A 95 10.98 2.63 15.23
CA THR A 95 10.02 3.53 14.58
C THR A 95 8.61 3.22 15.05
N VAL A 96 7.79 4.25 15.18
CA VAL A 96 6.34 4.10 15.37
C VAL A 96 5.67 5.00 14.34
N ARG A 97 4.83 4.41 13.49
CA ARG A 97 4.21 5.10 12.35
C ARG A 97 2.71 4.85 12.33
N GLY A 98 1.95 5.87 11.93
CA GLY A 98 0.52 5.78 11.65
C GLY A 98 0.22 6.29 10.26
N ALA A 99 -0.58 5.56 9.49
CA ALA A 99 -0.89 5.89 8.10
C ALA A 99 -2.39 5.71 7.78
N ALA A 100 -2.89 6.55 6.88
CA ALA A 100 -4.13 6.31 6.18
C ALA A 100 -3.82 5.57 4.87
N VAL A 101 -4.65 4.58 4.52
CA VAL A 101 -4.47 3.74 3.34
C VAL A 101 -5.71 3.83 2.47
N ALA A 102 -5.52 4.12 1.19
CA ALA A 102 -6.54 3.99 0.16
C ALA A 102 -6.18 2.81 -0.75
N GLN A 103 -7.11 1.88 -0.95
CA GLN A 103 -6.86 0.62 -1.67
C GLN A 103 -7.94 0.32 -2.70
N LEU A 104 -7.55 -0.19 -3.86
CA LEU A 104 -8.49 -0.65 -4.89
C LEU A 104 -8.91 -2.08 -4.58
N GLY A 105 -9.81 -2.23 -3.61
CA GLY A 105 -10.27 -3.53 -3.12
C GLY A 105 -11.16 -4.31 -4.09
N LEU A 106 -10.99 -4.18 -5.41
CA LEU A 106 -11.80 -4.85 -6.44
C LEU A 106 -11.38 -6.31 -6.67
N TRP A 107 -10.12 -6.63 -6.40
CA TRP A 107 -9.50 -7.93 -6.68
C TRP A 107 -8.66 -8.41 -5.50
N SER A 108 -8.35 -9.71 -5.47
CA SER A 108 -7.42 -10.35 -4.53
C SER A 108 -5.99 -9.81 -4.66
N VAL A 109 -5.67 -9.20 -5.80
CA VAL A 109 -4.48 -8.35 -5.96
C VAL A 109 -4.97 -6.91 -5.83
N THR A 110 -4.68 -6.28 -4.70
CA THR A 110 -5.19 -4.97 -4.33
C THR A 110 -4.03 -3.98 -4.34
N PRO A 111 -3.93 -3.10 -5.35
CA PRO A 111 -3.02 -1.97 -5.26
C PRO A 111 -3.52 -0.98 -4.21
N PHE A 112 -2.61 -0.32 -3.51
CA PHE A 112 -2.91 0.68 -2.50
C PHE A 112 -1.90 1.83 -2.55
N VAL A 113 -2.33 2.96 -2.00
CA VAL A 113 -1.49 4.11 -1.67
C VAL A 113 -1.67 4.41 -0.19
N LEU A 114 -0.63 4.96 0.43
CA LEU A 114 -0.65 5.36 1.83
C LEU A 114 0.03 6.69 2.03
N VAL A 115 -0.42 7.39 3.07
CA VAL A 115 0.22 8.59 3.60
C VAL A 115 0.12 8.55 5.11
N GLY A 116 1.21 8.89 5.77
CA GLY A 116 1.30 8.76 7.21
C GLY A 116 2.36 9.64 7.83
N VAL A 117 2.33 9.63 9.15
CA VAL A 117 3.29 10.32 10.00
C VAL A 117 3.89 9.31 10.96
N GLY A 118 5.09 9.58 11.44
CA GLY A 118 5.76 8.68 12.35
C GLY A 118 6.82 9.38 13.16
N MET A 119 7.42 8.60 14.04
CA MET A 119 8.54 9.02 14.87
C MET A 119 9.65 7.97 14.79
N LEU A 120 10.88 8.46 14.80
CA LEU A 120 12.08 7.66 15.01
C LEU A 120 12.58 7.92 16.45
N GLY A 121 12.86 6.86 17.18
CA GLY A 121 13.49 6.92 18.49
C GLY A 121 14.72 6.03 18.54
N VAL A 122 15.70 6.40 19.38
CA VAL A 122 16.91 5.60 19.60
C VAL A 122 16.91 5.07 21.02
N SER A 123 17.02 3.76 21.18
CA SER A 123 17.22 3.14 22.49
C SER A 123 18.71 3.06 22.80
N SER A 124 19.22 3.96 23.64
CA SER A 124 20.58 3.90 24.21
C SER A 124 20.55 4.23 25.71
N ASP A 125 21.54 3.74 26.48
CA ASP A 125 21.69 4.06 27.90
C ASP A 125 21.66 5.59 28.11
N ARG A 126 20.97 6.02 29.17
CA ARG A 126 20.44 7.37 29.44
C ARG A 126 21.44 8.55 29.50
N ALA A 127 22.65 8.44 28.96
CA ALA A 127 23.70 9.44 29.10
C ALA A 127 24.24 10.07 27.80
N ALA A 128 23.74 9.75 26.60
CA ALA A 128 24.37 10.25 25.36
C ALA A 128 23.47 10.95 24.32
N LEU A 129 22.14 10.75 24.32
CA LEU A 129 21.24 11.52 23.45
C LEU A 129 19.99 11.91 24.24
N GLY A 130 19.68 13.20 24.24
CA GLY A 130 18.44 13.72 24.80
C GLY A 130 17.22 13.06 24.16
N LYS A 131 16.05 13.26 24.78
CA LYS A 131 14.75 12.77 24.31
C LYS A 131 14.31 13.56 23.06
N ASP A 132 15.02 13.37 21.94
CA ASP A 132 14.63 13.91 20.64
C ASP A 132 13.77 12.86 19.94
N ILE A 133 12.50 13.22 19.75
CA ILE A 133 11.55 12.49 18.91
C ILE A 133 11.50 13.28 17.61
N ASP A 134 12.07 12.73 16.55
CA ASP A 134 12.04 13.38 15.24
C ASP A 134 10.77 12.96 14.50
N PRO A 135 9.84 13.91 14.22
CA PRO A 135 8.69 13.61 13.41
C PRO A 135 9.12 13.37 11.96
N ALA A 136 8.55 12.34 11.35
CA ALA A 136 8.75 12.00 9.96
C ALA A 136 7.40 11.86 9.25
N MET A 137 7.35 12.25 7.98
CA MET A 137 6.24 11.96 7.10
C MET A 137 6.64 10.84 6.15
N HIS A 138 5.69 10.02 5.74
CA HIS A 138 5.93 9.00 4.73
C HIS A 138 4.73 8.88 3.81
N PHE A 139 4.99 8.66 2.54
CA PHE A 139 3.98 8.37 1.54
C PHE A 139 4.50 7.29 0.62
N GLY A 140 3.60 6.49 0.08
CA GLY A 140 4.02 5.34 -0.70
C GLY A 140 2.87 4.61 -1.34
N GLY A 141 3.23 3.54 -2.03
CA GLY A 141 2.28 2.68 -2.70
C GLY A 141 2.79 1.27 -2.79
N GLY A 142 1.87 0.36 -2.99
CA GLY A 142 2.22 -1.05 -3.06
C GLY A 142 1.06 -1.92 -3.48
N VAL A 143 1.28 -3.22 -3.33
CA VAL A 143 0.32 -4.24 -3.72
C VAL A 143 0.15 -5.24 -2.58
N LYS A 144 -1.11 -5.51 -2.24
CA LYS A 144 -1.53 -6.60 -1.37
C LYS A 144 -1.99 -7.78 -2.23
N ILE A 145 -1.56 -8.98 -1.88
CA ILE A 145 -1.92 -10.22 -2.56
C ILE A 145 -2.56 -11.16 -1.54
N PHE A 146 -3.89 -11.32 -1.62
CA PHE A 146 -4.64 -12.20 -0.75
C PHE A 146 -4.59 -13.64 -1.28
N LEU A 147 -3.73 -14.46 -0.66
CA LEU A 147 -3.55 -15.85 -1.04
C LEU A 147 -4.79 -16.70 -0.69
N ASP A 148 -5.32 -16.49 0.53
CA ASP A 148 -6.47 -17.21 1.09
C ASP A 148 -7.36 -16.24 1.91
N ARG A 149 -8.39 -16.77 2.59
CA ARG A 149 -9.22 -16.04 3.55
C ARG A 149 -8.46 -15.39 4.70
N ARG A 150 -7.26 -15.90 5.02
CA ARG A 150 -6.45 -15.48 6.16
C ARG A 150 -5.14 -14.86 5.72
N PHE A 151 -4.44 -15.44 4.76
CA PHE A 151 -3.06 -15.04 4.45
C PHE A 151 -3.01 -14.01 3.34
N GLN A 152 -2.18 -13.00 3.57
CA GLN A 152 -1.94 -11.87 2.69
C GLN A 152 -0.44 -11.61 2.61
N LEU A 153 0.07 -11.46 1.40
CA LEU A 153 1.39 -10.90 1.14
C LEU A 153 1.23 -9.41 0.83
N ARG A 154 2.24 -8.61 1.19
CA ARG A 154 2.26 -7.19 0.86
C ARG A 154 3.65 -6.77 0.45
N LEU A 155 3.74 -6.12 -0.71
CA LEU A 155 4.91 -5.39 -1.17
C LEU A 155 4.60 -3.90 -1.07
N ASP A 156 5.51 -3.12 -0.51
CA ASP A 156 5.35 -1.70 -0.23
C ASP A 156 6.62 -0.93 -0.63
N LEU A 157 6.45 0.18 -1.33
CA LEU A 157 7.50 1.13 -1.66
C LEU A 157 7.10 2.49 -1.10
N ARG A 158 7.97 3.07 -0.27
CA ARG A 158 7.67 4.30 0.46
C ARG A 158 8.80 5.28 0.35
N ASP A 159 8.44 6.54 0.28
CA ASP A 159 9.36 7.64 0.49
C ASP A 159 9.14 8.17 1.91
N VAL A 160 10.22 8.21 2.68
CA VAL A 160 10.24 8.73 4.05
C VAL A 160 10.94 10.08 4.02
N VAL A 161 10.18 11.10 4.35
CA VAL A 161 10.62 12.49 4.38
C VAL A 161 10.77 12.93 5.84
N SER A 162 11.98 13.31 6.23
CA SER A 162 12.31 13.72 7.60
C SER A 162 12.79 15.17 7.66
N HIS A 163 12.57 15.82 8.80
CA HIS A 163 13.14 17.14 9.08
C HIS A 163 14.65 17.04 9.36
N GLN A 164 15.45 17.88 8.70
CA GLN A 164 16.86 18.05 9.04
C GLN A 164 17.02 19.27 9.95
N ARG A 165 17.55 19.10 11.17
CA ARG A 165 17.94 20.24 12.02
C ARG A 165 19.21 20.87 11.44
N GLY A 166 19.11 22.04 10.82
CA GLY A 166 20.32 22.81 10.49
C GLY A 166 20.17 23.98 9.52
N VAL A 167 19.25 23.94 8.55
CA VAL A 167 19.10 25.03 7.56
C VAL A 167 17.61 25.15 7.20
N GLU A 168 17.12 26.37 7.09
CA GLU A 168 15.76 26.82 6.72
C GLU A 168 14.72 25.73 6.36
N ASN A 169 13.78 25.46 7.29
CA ASN A 169 12.38 25.05 7.10
C ASN A 169 11.98 24.20 5.87
N THR A 170 12.82 23.30 5.37
CA THR A 170 12.54 22.55 4.13
C THR A 170 12.73 21.05 4.32
N PHE A 171 11.73 20.29 3.90
CA PHE A 171 11.70 18.83 3.92
C PHE A 171 12.54 18.28 2.74
N GLU A 172 13.87 18.27 2.84
CA GLU A 172 14.73 17.94 1.68
C GLU A 172 15.26 16.49 1.64
N SER A 173 15.18 15.75 2.73
CA SER A 173 15.71 14.37 2.77
C SER A 173 14.64 13.33 2.40
N HIS A 174 14.68 12.85 1.16
CA HIS A 174 13.87 11.73 0.64
C HIS A 174 14.62 10.41 0.81
N ASN A 175 13.97 9.42 1.45
CA ASN A 175 14.56 8.09 1.64
C ASN A 175 13.59 7.01 1.15
N LEU A 176 13.98 6.29 0.11
CA LEU A 176 13.17 5.20 -0.42
C LEU A 176 13.32 3.94 0.45
N GLU A 177 12.20 3.37 0.85
CA GLU A 177 12.10 2.17 1.67
C GLU A 177 11.29 1.12 0.92
N ALA A 178 11.83 -0.09 0.81
CA ALA A 178 11.16 -1.23 0.19
C ALA A 178 10.88 -2.30 1.24
N LEU A 179 9.60 -2.61 1.47
CA LEU A 179 9.16 -3.55 2.50
C LEU A 179 8.39 -4.73 1.88
N LEU A 180 8.68 -5.93 2.39
CA LEU A 180 7.93 -7.14 2.12
C LEU A 180 7.31 -7.63 3.43
N GLY A 181 6.01 -7.89 3.44
CA GLY A 181 5.27 -8.30 4.62
C GLY A 181 4.38 -9.50 4.40
N LEU A 182 4.16 -10.24 5.49
CA LEU A 182 3.18 -11.30 5.62
C LEU A 182 2.15 -10.87 6.66
N SER A 183 0.88 -10.99 6.34
CA SER A 183 -0.22 -10.55 7.20
C SER A 183 -1.34 -11.57 7.26
N ILE A 184 -2.05 -11.56 8.38
CA ILE A 184 -3.27 -12.32 8.63
C ILE A 184 -4.45 -11.35 8.64
N THR A 185 -5.44 -11.60 7.80
CA THR A 185 -6.71 -10.86 7.75
C THR A 185 -7.73 -11.49 8.69
N LEU A 186 -8.34 -10.65 9.53
CA LEU A 186 -9.37 -10.97 10.52
C LEU A 186 -10.70 -10.32 10.14
N GLY A 187 -11.82 -10.90 10.58
CA GLY A 187 -13.15 -10.29 10.42
C GLY A 187 -13.83 -10.47 9.06
N ARG A 188 -13.29 -11.30 8.16
CA ARG A 188 -13.98 -11.61 6.89
C ARG A 188 -15.30 -12.35 7.12
N SER A 189 -16.34 -11.95 6.38
CA SER A 189 -17.65 -12.58 6.49
C SER A 189 -17.58 -14.03 6.00
N ARG A 190 -18.02 -14.97 6.85
CA ARG A 190 -18.06 -16.40 6.50
C ARG A 190 -19.21 -16.64 5.50
N GLY A 191 -18.88 -16.63 4.21
CA GLY A 191 -19.78 -17.15 3.16
C GLY A 191 -20.47 -16.14 2.26
N ALA A 192 -20.40 -14.84 2.54
CA ALA A 192 -20.87 -13.85 1.57
C ALA A 192 -19.80 -13.71 0.47
N ALA A 193 -20.11 -14.03 -0.78
CA ALA A 193 -19.32 -13.52 -1.92
C ALA A 193 -19.14 -12.00 -1.77
N PRO A 194 -18.00 -11.40 -2.21
CA PRO A 194 -17.85 -9.95 -2.14
C PRO A 194 -19.11 -9.30 -2.70
N PRO A 195 -19.64 -8.24 -2.05
CA PRO A 195 -20.83 -7.57 -2.56
C PRO A 195 -20.55 -7.30 -4.02
N LYS A 196 -21.44 -7.80 -4.89
CA LYS A 196 -21.36 -7.56 -6.32
C LYS A 196 -21.01 -6.07 -6.42
N GLN A 197 -19.94 -5.72 -7.13
CA GLN A 197 -19.92 -4.43 -7.80
C GLN A 197 -21.30 -4.41 -8.44
N GLY A 198 -22.21 -3.57 -7.92
CA GLY A 198 -23.59 -3.58 -8.39
C GLY A 198 -23.50 -3.63 -9.90
N PRO A 199 -24.31 -4.44 -10.61
CA PRO A 199 -24.36 -4.23 -12.04
C PRO A 199 -24.56 -2.73 -12.18
N GLY A 200 -23.62 -2.04 -12.86
CA GLY A 200 -23.91 -0.71 -13.37
C GLY A 200 -25.33 -0.81 -13.94
N PRO A 201 -26.21 0.17 -13.64
CA PRO A 201 -27.65 0.07 -13.89
C PRO A 201 -27.83 -0.71 -15.17
N ARG A 202 -28.45 -1.91 -15.09
CA ARG A 202 -28.46 -2.85 -16.23
C ARG A 202 -28.79 -1.99 -17.42
N GLY A 203 -27.80 -1.79 -18.29
CA GLY A 203 -28.05 -1.13 -19.56
C GLY A 203 -29.20 -1.91 -20.18
N PRO A 204 -30.10 -1.23 -20.89
CA PRO A 204 -31.16 -1.94 -21.59
C PRO A 204 -30.54 -3.12 -22.36
N VAL A 205 -31.18 -4.28 -22.20
CA VAL A 205 -30.66 -5.56 -22.72
C VAL A 205 -30.90 -5.54 -24.22
N ASP A 206 -29.94 -6.05 -24.98
CA ASP A 206 -30.02 -6.26 -26.42
C ASP A 206 -29.71 -7.75 -26.59
N SER A 207 -30.75 -8.54 -26.87
CA SER A 207 -30.74 -10.00 -26.80
C SER A 207 -30.19 -10.68 -28.07
N ASP A 208 -30.25 -10.01 -29.22
CA ASP A 208 -29.73 -10.51 -30.50
C ASP A 208 -28.52 -9.72 -31.03
N GLY A 209 -28.18 -8.59 -30.41
CA GLY A 209 -26.96 -7.83 -30.65
C GLY A 209 -27.01 -6.93 -31.88
N ASP A 210 -28.20 -6.56 -32.34
CA ASP A 210 -28.38 -5.70 -33.52
C ASP A 210 -28.26 -4.19 -33.22
N GLY A 211 -28.13 -3.83 -31.94
CA GLY A 211 -27.99 -2.45 -31.47
C GLY A 211 -29.30 -1.77 -31.11
N ILE A 212 -30.43 -2.48 -31.18
CA ILE A 212 -31.74 -2.09 -30.66
C ILE A 212 -31.91 -2.75 -29.29
N PHE A 213 -32.55 -2.06 -28.36
CA PHE A 213 -32.77 -2.61 -27.02
C PHE A 213 -34.09 -3.39 -26.96
N ASP A 214 -34.13 -4.50 -26.20
CA ASP A 214 -35.28 -5.38 -26.00
C ASP A 214 -36.57 -4.66 -25.60
N ASP A 215 -36.50 -3.45 -25.04
CA ASP A 215 -37.66 -2.65 -24.63
C ASP A 215 -38.29 -1.84 -25.77
N VAL A 216 -37.56 -1.64 -26.85
CA VAL A 216 -38.00 -0.95 -28.07
C VAL A 216 -37.94 -1.86 -29.31
N ASP A 217 -37.40 -3.06 -29.19
CA ASP A 217 -37.34 -4.06 -30.24
C ASP A 217 -38.64 -4.88 -30.33
N ALA A 218 -39.19 -4.96 -31.53
CA ALA A 218 -40.37 -5.79 -31.84
C ALA A 218 -40.03 -7.28 -31.90
N CYS A 219 -38.77 -7.63 -32.20
CA CYS A 219 -38.28 -8.97 -32.51
C CYS A 219 -37.07 -9.38 -31.66
N VAL A 220 -37.17 -9.25 -30.32
CA VAL A 220 -36.16 -9.53 -29.25
C VAL A 220 -35.17 -10.70 -29.46
N SER A 221 -35.46 -11.68 -30.30
CA SER A 221 -34.59 -12.84 -30.54
C SER A 221 -34.02 -12.95 -31.95
N GLU A 222 -34.40 -12.06 -32.86
CA GLU A 222 -33.98 -12.09 -34.27
C GLU A 222 -33.41 -10.73 -34.68
N PRO A 223 -32.13 -10.68 -35.07
CA PRO A 223 -31.48 -9.41 -35.37
C PRO A 223 -32.16 -8.71 -36.54
N GLU A 224 -32.50 -7.44 -36.36
CA GLU A 224 -33.15 -6.61 -37.37
C GLU A 224 -32.26 -6.51 -38.63
N THR A 225 -32.90 -6.59 -39.79
CA THR A 225 -32.22 -6.50 -41.07
C THR A 225 -32.54 -5.15 -41.70
N VAL A 226 -31.73 -4.13 -41.41
CA VAL A 226 -31.90 -2.77 -41.95
C VAL A 226 -31.95 -2.77 -43.48
N ASN A 227 -33.16 -2.79 -44.03
CA ASN A 227 -33.41 -3.01 -45.46
C ASN A 227 -34.41 -2.01 -46.07
N GLY A 228 -34.87 -1.03 -45.29
CA GLY A 228 -35.82 0.01 -45.69
C GLY A 228 -37.29 -0.40 -45.61
N PHE A 229 -37.60 -1.54 -45.00
CA PHE A 229 -38.96 -2.04 -44.79
C PHE A 229 -39.22 -2.23 -43.30
N GLU A 230 -40.16 -1.46 -42.74
CA GLU A 230 -40.57 -1.53 -41.33
C GLU A 230 -39.46 -1.22 -40.30
N ASP A 231 -38.42 -0.45 -40.69
CA ASP A 231 -37.34 0.04 -39.80
C ASP A 231 -37.74 1.23 -38.87
N GLU A 232 -39.05 1.52 -38.70
CA GLU A 232 -39.58 2.66 -37.90
C GLU A 232 -40.22 2.24 -36.56
#